data_AF-A0A212LU61-F1
#
_entry.id   AF-A0A212LU61-F1
#
_cell.length_a   1.000
_cell.length_b   1.000
_cell.length_c   1.000
_cell.angle_alpha   90.00
_cell.angle_beta   90.00
_cell.angle_gamma   90.00
#
_symmetry.space_group_name_H-M   'P 1'
#
loop_
_entity.id
_entity.type
_entity.pdbx_description
1 polymer ?
#
loop_
_entity_poly.entity_id
_entity_poly.type
_entity_poly.pdbx_seq_one_letter_code
_entity_poly.pdbx_strand_id
1 'polypeptide(L)'
;MKKVQLLIFKYGAAKYGVPVEYVKGIIGNTKLGKLSDLGRQSSLLIYVDGIQIAIIADEIIKISELEAKQPTSVTGQGNFQIWRL
;
A
#
# COMPACT_ATOMS: atom_id res chain seq x y z
N MET A 1 -17.08 13.16 -10.69
CA MET A 1 -15.99 12.88 -9.71
C MET A 1 -15.07 11.83 -10.31
N LYS A 2 -13.74 11.94 -10.13
CA LYS A 2 -12.78 10.97 -10.70
C LYS A 2 -12.74 9.75 -9.79
N LYS A 3 -13.06 8.57 -10.33
CA LYS A 3 -12.92 7.30 -9.62
C LYS A 3 -11.45 6.88 -9.62
N VAL A 4 -11.00 6.28 -8.51
CA VAL A 4 -9.62 5.78 -8.36
C VAL A 4 -9.68 4.31 -7.95
N GLN A 5 -8.90 3.47 -8.64
CA GLN A 5 -8.72 2.08 -8.25
C GLN A 5 -7.63 1.97 -7.19
N LEU A 6 -8.00 1.46 -6.02
CA LEU A 6 -7.12 1.29 -4.88
C LEU A 6 -6.91 -0.19 -4.59
N LEU A 7 -5.65 -0.59 -4.39
CA LEU A 7 -5.30 -1.83 -3.72
C LEU A 7 -5.40 -1.60 -2.22
N ILE A 8 -6.29 -2.35 -1.57
CA ILE A 8 -6.59 -2.24 -0.15
C ILE A 8 -5.77 -3.26 0.64
N PHE A 9 -5.11 -2.79 1.69
CA PHE A 9 -4.31 -3.62 2.60
C PHE A 9 -4.58 -3.26 4.07
N LYS A 10 -4.23 -4.16 4.99
CA LYS A 10 -4.24 -3.91 6.43
C LYS A 10 -2.83 -3.69 6.97
N TYR A 11 -2.74 -2.79 7.93
CA TYR A 11 -1.59 -2.66 8.80
C TYR A 11 -2.10 -2.34 10.22
N GLY A 12 -1.85 -3.25 11.15
CA GLY A 12 -2.53 -3.31 12.44
C GLY A 12 -4.04 -3.44 12.27
N ALA A 13 -4.80 -2.66 13.06
CA ALA A 13 -6.26 -2.65 13.00
C ALA A 13 -6.85 -1.77 11.87
N ALA A 14 -6.01 -1.06 11.11
CA ALA A 14 -6.46 -0.08 10.13
C ALA A 14 -6.36 -0.60 8.68
N LYS A 15 -7.24 -0.08 7.82
CA LYS A 15 -7.23 -0.33 6.39
C LYS A 15 -6.64 0.87 5.66
N TYR A 16 -5.84 0.57 4.65
CA TYR A 16 -5.21 1.55 3.79
C TYR A 16 -5.39 1.18 2.33
N GLY A 17 -5.24 2.16 1.45
CA GLY A 17 -5.36 2.02 0.00
C GLY A 17 -4.19 2.69 -0.72
N VAL A 18 -3.62 2.00 -1.70
CA VAL A 18 -2.65 2.58 -2.65
C VAL A 18 -3.24 2.54 -4.06
N PRO A 19 -3.08 3.60 -4.88
CA PRO A 19 -3.52 3.58 -6.27
C PRO A 19 -2.80 2.48 -7.03
N VAL A 20 -3.58 1.67 -7.75
CA VAL A 20 -3.07 0.50 -8.48
C VAL A 20 -2.04 0.91 -9.54
N GLU A 21 -2.11 2.13 -10.08
CA GLU A 21 -1.14 2.66 -11.05
C GLU A 21 0.30 2.69 -10.52
N TYR A 22 0.49 2.80 -9.20
CA TYR A 22 1.82 2.76 -8.56
C TYR A 22 2.25 1.34 -8.16
N VAL A 23 1.36 0.34 -8.20
CA VAL A 23 1.67 -1.03 -7.78
C VAL A 23 2.36 -1.79 -8.90
N LYS A 24 3.59 -2.28 -8.65
CA LYS A 24 4.34 -3.10 -9.61
C LYS A 24 4.25 -4.59 -9.32
N GLY A 25 3.98 -4.96 -8.08
CA GLY A 25 3.83 -6.36 -7.72
C GLY A 25 3.48 -6.52 -6.25
N ILE A 26 2.98 -7.70 -5.92
CA ILE A 26 2.70 -8.13 -4.55
C ILE A 26 3.61 -9.31 -4.29
N ILE A 27 4.48 -9.19 -3.28
CA ILE A 27 5.32 -10.29 -2.83
C ILE A 27 4.72 -10.82 -1.53
N GLY A 28 4.09 -12.00 -1.61
CA GLY A 28 3.58 -12.71 -0.45
C GLY A 28 4.68 -13.39 0.36
N ASN A 29 4.51 -13.48 1.68
CA ASN A 29 5.32 -14.28 2.60
C ASN A 29 6.84 -14.16 2.41
N THR A 30 7.35 -12.93 2.49
CA THR A 30 8.80 -12.72 2.54
C THR A 30 9.27 -12.82 3.98
N LYS A 31 10.14 -13.79 4.30
CA LYS A 31 10.96 -13.73 5.52
C LYS A 31 11.89 -12.53 5.34
N LEU A 32 11.53 -11.38 5.89
CA LEU A 32 12.39 -10.20 5.91
C LEU A 32 13.60 -10.52 6.81
N GLY A 33 14.71 -10.90 6.18
CA GLY A 33 15.93 -11.27 6.88
C GLY A 33 16.39 -10.12 7.80
N LYS A 34 16.47 -10.40 9.10
CA LYS A 34 16.90 -9.54 10.22
C LYS A 34 15.87 -8.60 10.88
N LEU A 35 14.61 -8.55 10.44
CA LEU A 35 13.53 -7.99 11.28
C LEU A 35 12.82 -9.12 12.00
N SER A 36 13.43 -9.62 13.08
CA SER A 36 12.99 -10.79 13.84
C SER A 36 11.62 -10.65 14.51
N ASP A 37 11.08 -9.43 14.59
CA ASP A 37 9.87 -9.13 15.37
C ASP A 37 8.61 -8.95 14.51
N LEU A 38 8.77 -9.00 13.19
CA LEU A 38 7.67 -8.88 12.25
C LEU A 38 7.22 -10.30 11.84
N GLY A 39 5.99 -10.67 12.22
CA GLY A 39 5.39 -11.97 11.86
C GLY A 39 5.20 -12.17 10.34
N ARG A 40 4.32 -13.08 9.94
CA ARG A 40 3.98 -13.23 8.50
C ARG A 40 3.35 -11.94 7.99
N GLN A 41 4.09 -11.17 7.20
CA GLN A 41 3.64 -9.95 6.55
C GLN A 41 3.81 -10.07 5.02
N SER A 42 2.94 -9.37 4.30
CA SER A 42 3.00 -9.22 2.85
C SER A 42 3.75 -7.94 2.49
N SER A 43 4.60 -7.98 1.47
CA SER A 43 5.27 -6.79 0.96
C SER A 43 4.62 -6.35 -0.35
N LEU A 44 4.08 -5.14 -0.38
CA LEU A 44 3.57 -4.49 -1.58
C LEU A 44 4.70 -3.69 -2.22
N LEU A 45 5.12 -4.08 -3.43
CA LEU A 45 6.10 -3.31 -4.20
C LEU A 45 5.39 -2.23 -5.01
N ILE A 46 5.76 -0.99 -4.75
CA ILE A 46 5.29 0.18 -5.48
C ILE A 46 6.46 0.88 -6.19
N TYR A 47 6.15 1.63 -7.24
CA TYR A 47 7.13 2.43 -7.97
C TYR A 47 6.60 3.85 -8.10
N VAL A 48 7.37 4.80 -7.56
CA VAL A 48 6.99 6.21 -7.47
C VAL A 48 8.20 7.03 -7.90
N ASP A 49 8.03 7.92 -8.88
CA ASP A 49 9.04 8.89 -9.30
C ASP A 49 10.43 8.28 -9.59
N GLY A 50 10.46 7.09 -10.19
CA GLY A 50 11.72 6.41 -10.52
C GLY A 50 12.25 5.48 -9.41
N ILE A 51 11.64 5.52 -8.22
CA ILE A 51 12.07 4.81 -7.02
C ILE A 51 11.14 3.62 -6.76
N GLN A 52 11.72 2.44 -6.57
CA GLN A 52 10.98 1.26 -6.10
C GLN A 52 10.95 1.23 -4.57
N ILE A 53 9.75 1.20 -3.99
CA ILE A 53 9.52 1.19 -2.55
C ILE A 53 8.72 -0.07 -2.18
N ALA A 54 9.00 -0.64 -1.01
CA ALA A 54 8.20 -1.73 -0.44
C ALA A 54 7.35 -1.20 0.73
N ILE A 55 6.03 -1.39 0.66
CA ILE A 55 5.12 -1.18 1.79
C ILE A 55 4.92 -2.53 2.48
N ILE A 56 5.19 -2.58 3.78
CA ILE A 56 4.93 -3.77 4.59
C ILE A 56 3.48 -3.71 5.08
N ALA A 57 2.72 -4.75 4.78
CA ALA A 57 1.32 -4.91 5.15
C ALA A 57 1.12 -6.24 5.88
N ASP A 58 0.19 -6.28 6.82
CA ASP A 58 -0.19 -7.55 7.46
C ASP A 58 -0.96 -8.44 6.47
N GLU A 59 -1.84 -7.83 5.67
CA GLU A 59 -2.72 -8.54 4.75
C GLU A 59 -3.07 -7.68 3.54
N ILE A 60 -3.01 -8.26 2.33
CA ILE A 60 -3.62 -7.67 1.14
C ILE A 60 -5.06 -8.16 1.04
N ILE A 61 -6.03 -7.25 0.98
CA ILE A 61 -7.46 -7.59 1.04
C ILE A 61 -8.04 -7.76 -0.37
N LYS A 62 -8.03 -6.68 -1.16
CA LYS A 62 -8.68 -6.62 -2.49
C LYS A 62 -8.30 -5.37 -3.26
N ILE A 63 -8.61 -5.34 -4.55
CA ILE A 63 -8.67 -4.10 -5.33
C ILE A 63 -10.12 -3.60 -5.32
N SER A 64 -10.33 -2.30 -5.12
CA SER A 64 -11.65 -1.67 -5.16
C SER A 64 -11.59 -0.34 -5.88
N GLU A 65 -12.59 -0.06 -6.69
CA GLU A 65 -12.83 1.29 -7.19
C GLU A 65 -13.54 2.08 -6.09
N LEU A 66 -12.99 3.23 -5.72
CA LEU A 66 -13.58 4.14 -4.75
C LEU A 66 -13.69 5.53 -5.34
N GLU A 67 -14.77 6.24 -4.99
CA GLU A 67 -14.81 7.67 -5.21
C GLU A 67 -13.77 8.29 -4.29
N ALA A 68 -12.77 8.96 -4.87
CA ALA A 68 -11.69 9.55 -4.10
C ALA A 68 -12.25 10.67 -3.21
N LYS A 69 -12.60 10.33 -1.96
CA LYS A 69 -12.58 11.30 -0.86
C LYS A 69 -11.12 11.68 -0.65
N GLN A 70 -10.86 12.97 -0.37
CA GLN A 70 -9.50 13.49 -0.22
C GLN A 70 -8.66 12.56 0.69
N PRO A 71 -7.40 12.29 0.35
CA PRO A 71 -6.54 11.45 1.16
C PRO A 71 -6.44 12.03 2.57
N THR A 72 -6.68 11.20 3.57
CA THR A 72 -6.67 11.57 4.99
C THR A 72 -5.26 11.81 5.54
N SER A 73 -4.23 11.49 4.78
CA SER A 73 -2.83 11.78 5.12
C SER A 73 -1.94 11.71 3.88
N VAL A 74 -1.15 12.76 3.65
CA VAL A 74 -0.05 12.78 2.67
C VAL A 74 1.23 12.52 3.44
N THR A 75 1.80 11.33 3.33
CA THR A 75 3.11 11.01 3.91
C THR A 75 4.03 10.51 2.80
N GLY A 76 4.90 11.42 2.34
CA GLY A 76 5.97 11.13 1.38
C GLY A 76 6.52 12.42 0.75
N GLN A 77 7.84 12.54 0.64
CA GLN A 77 8.45 13.50 -0.29
C GLN A 77 8.30 12.92 -1.71
N GLY A 78 7.25 13.32 -2.42
CA GLY A 78 6.89 12.83 -3.76
C GLY A 78 5.38 12.95 -4.01
N ASN A 79 4.92 12.79 -5.26
CA ASN A 79 3.50 12.88 -5.62
C ASN A 79 2.68 11.65 -5.21
N PHE A 80 3.13 10.89 -4.21
CA PHE A 80 2.52 9.65 -3.77
C PHE A 80 1.67 9.85 -2.51
N GLN A 81 0.50 9.22 -2.51
CA GLN A 81 -0.48 9.32 -1.44
C GLN A 81 -0.89 7.91 -0.99
N ILE A 82 -1.19 7.76 0.30
CA ILE A 82 -1.79 6.53 0.85
C ILE A 82 -3.12 6.94 1.48
N TRP A 83 -4.19 6.26 1.11
CA TRP A 83 -5.53 6.53 1.61
C TRP A 83 -5.75 5.70 2.88
N ARG A 84 -6.18 6.33 3.98
CA ARG A 84 -6.74 5.59 5.12
C ARG A 84 -8.24 5.40 4.89
N LEU A 85 -8.71 4.16 4.97
CA LEU A 85 -10.09 3.76 4.68
C LEU A 85 -10.86 3.42 5.95
#